data_AF-A0A438GYQ5-F1
#
_entry.id   AF-A0A438GYQ5-F1
#
_cell.length_a   1.000
_cell.length_b   1.000
_cell.length_c   1.000
_cell.angle_alpha   90.00
_cell.angle_beta   90.00
_cell.angle_gamma   90.00
#
_symmetry.space_group_name_H-M   'P 1'
#
loop_
_entity.id
_entity.type
_entity.pdbx_description
1 polymer ?
#
loop_
_entity_poly.entity_id
_entity_poly.type
_entity_poly.pdbx_seq_one_letter_code
_entity_poly.pdbx_strand_id
1 'polypeptide(L)'
;MDEMFNGDLTLKSWVESLANSMIEVVDANLLRREDEDFATKLSCLSSIMALALACTTDSPEERIDMKDVVVGLKKIRIELLI
;
A
#
# COMPACT_ATOMS: atom_id res chain seq x y z
N MET A 1 -2.51 5.39 24.73
CA MET A 1 -2.42 4.14 23.95
C MET A 1 -3.36 4.36 22.79
N ASP A 2 -2.87 4.29 21.56
CA ASP A 2 -3.77 4.44 20.40
C ASP A 2 -4.77 3.29 20.44
N GLU A 3 -6.03 3.61 20.78
CA GLU A 3 -7.10 2.61 20.93
C GLU A 3 -7.42 1.88 19.61
N MET A 4 -6.88 2.35 18.48
CA MET A 4 -7.07 1.75 17.16
C MET A 4 -6.39 0.38 16.99
N PHE A 5 -5.33 0.09 17.76
CA PHE A 5 -4.50 -1.11 17.59
C PHE A 5 -4.41 -1.93 18.88
N ASN A 6 -5.57 -2.27 19.46
CA ASN A 6 -5.62 -3.05 20.69
C ASN A 6 -5.62 -4.56 20.39
N GLY A 7 -4.90 -5.35 21.20
CA GLY A 7 -4.79 -6.80 21.01
C GLY A 7 -3.90 -7.20 19.83
N ASP A 8 -4.40 -8.09 18.96
CA ASP A 8 -3.67 -8.64 17.80
C ASP A 8 -3.76 -7.78 16.53
N LEU A 9 -4.53 -6.68 16.56
CA LEU A 9 -4.71 -5.77 15.42
C LEU A 9 -3.47 -4.89 15.23
N THR A 10 -2.63 -5.28 14.29
CA THR A 10 -1.50 -4.48 13.80
C THR A 10 -1.93 -3.60 12.62
N LEU A 11 -1.16 -2.53 12.35
CA LEU A 11 -1.36 -1.71 11.13
C LEU A 11 -1.39 -2.57 9.87
N LYS A 12 -0.49 -3.56 9.75
CA LYS A 12 -0.46 -4.52 8.64
C LYS A 12 -1.80 -5.26 8.51
N SER A 13 -2.25 -5.91 9.58
CA SER A 13 -3.51 -6.68 9.55
C SER A 13 -4.74 -5.80 9.26
N TRP A 14 -4.72 -4.55 9.71
CA TRP A 14 -5.77 -3.57 9.40
C TRP A 14 -5.79 -3.22 7.91
N VAL A 15 -4.63 -2.93 7.32
CA VAL A 15 -4.50 -2.66 5.88
C VAL A 15 -4.89 -3.88 5.04
N GLU A 16 -4.48 -5.10 5.43
CA GLU A 16 -4.87 -6.34 4.76
C GLU A 16 -6.38 -6.57 4.78
N SER A 17 -7.05 -6.25 5.90
CA SER A 17 -8.51 -6.36 6.00
C SER A 17 -9.26 -5.37 5.09
N LEU A 18 -8.59 -4.29 4.71
CA LEU A 18 -9.12 -3.21 3.86
C LEU A 18 -8.60 -3.28 2.43
N ALA A 19 -8.13 -4.45 1.96
CA ALA A 19 -7.56 -4.63 0.62
C ALA A 19 -8.46 -4.14 -0.54
N ASN A 20 -9.77 -4.00 -0.31
CA ASN A 20 -10.74 -3.46 -1.28
C ASN A 20 -11.14 -1.99 -1.03
N SER A 21 -10.72 -1.36 0.07
CA SER A 21 -11.07 0.02 0.44
C SER A 21 -9.82 0.86 0.71
N MET A 22 -8.93 0.94 -0.29
CA MET A 22 -7.69 1.74 -0.24
C MET A 22 -7.94 3.21 0.18
N ILE A 23 -9.11 3.77 -0.15
CA ILE A 23 -9.54 5.13 0.21
C ILE A 23 -9.62 5.32 1.73
N GLU A 24 -9.90 4.26 2.50
CA GLU A 24 -10.00 4.32 3.96
C GLU A 24 -8.63 4.27 4.65
N VAL A 25 -7.60 3.77 3.95
CA VAL A 25 -6.25 3.57 4.47
C VAL A 25 -5.32 4.72 4.10
N VAL A 26 -5.47 5.27 2.90
CA VAL A 26 -4.58 6.30 2.35
C VAL A 26 -4.83 7.64 3.03
N ASP A 27 -3.74 8.36 3.34
CA ASP A 27 -3.79 9.72 3.86
C ASP A 27 -4.60 10.65 2.94
N ALA A 28 -5.51 11.42 3.51
CA ALA A 28 -6.41 12.31 2.77
C ALA A 28 -5.68 13.43 1.99
N ASN A 29 -4.40 13.69 2.27
CA ASN A 29 -3.59 14.63 1.48
C ASN A 29 -2.99 13.98 0.23
N LEU A 30 -2.97 12.65 0.13
CA LEU A 30 -2.42 11.89 -1.00
C LEU A 30 -3.48 11.45 -2.02
N LEU A 31 -4.72 11.23 -1.58
CA LEU A 31 -5.82 10.82 -2.45
C LEU A 31 -7.13 11.46 -2.00
N ARG A 32 -7.68 12.34 -2.84
CA ARG A 32 -8.96 13.02 -2.60
C ARG A 32 -9.95 12.62 -3.67
N ARG A 33 -11.23 12.42 -3.33
CA ARG A 33 -12.26 12.03 -4.31
C ARG A 33 -12.44 13.07 -5.43
N GLU A 34 -12.04 14.31 -5.17
CA GLU A 34 -12.12 15.43 -6.11
C GLU A 34 -10.88 15.57 -7.00
N ASP A 35 -9.87 14.72 -6.83
CA ASP A 35 -8.66 14.75 -7.66
C ASP A 35 -8.99 14.43 -9.13
N GLU A 36 -8.55 15.28 -10.06
CA GLU A 36 -8.72 15.05 -11.50
C GLU A 36 -8.07 13.72 -11.96
N ASP A 37 -6.99 13.33 -11.30
CA ASP A 37 -6.22 12.10 -11.53
C ASP A 37 -6.50 10.99 -10.51
N PHE A 38 -7.67 11.04 -9.83
CA PHE A 38 -8.05 10.11 -8.76
C PHE A 38 -7.81 8.64 -9.10
N ALA A 39 -8.25 8.19 -10.28
CA ALA A 39 -8.12 6.79 -10.69
C ALA A 39 -6.64 6.38 -10.84
N THR A 40 -5.80 7.25 -11.41
CA THR A 40 -4.36 7.01 -11.58
C THR A 40 -3.64 6.99 -10.22
N LYS A 41 -3.94 7.95 -9.33
CA LYS A 41 -3.41 7.97 -7.96
C LYS A 41 -3.84 6.74 -7.17
N LEU A 42 -5.12 6.36 -7.24
CA LEU A 42 -5.63 5.18 -6.56
C LEU A 42 -4.92 3.92 -7.06
N SER A 43 -4.71 3.78 -8.38
CA SER A 43 -3.97 2.67 -8.96
C SER A 43 -2.50 2.64 -8.50
N CYS A 44 -1.81 3.80 -8.53
CA CYS A 44 -0.45 3.97 -7.99
C CYS A 44 -0.34 3.46 -6.56
N LEU A 45 -1.17 4.02 -5.68
CA LEU A 45 -1.15 3.76 -4.25
C LEU A 45 -1.50 2.31 -3.95
N SER A 46 -2.41 1.72 -4.72
CA SER A 46 -2.74 0.29 -4.61
C SER A 46 -1.53 -0.58 -4.93
N SER A 47 -0.79 -0.28 -6.00
CA SER A 47 0.44 -1.00 -6.35
C SER A 47 1.54 -0.83 -5.30
N ILE A 48 1.68 0.37 -4.73
CA ILE A 48 2.63 0.63 -3.64
C ILE A 48 2.25 -0.18 -2.40
N MET A 49 0.97 -0.20 -2.01
CA MET A 49 0.51 -0.94 -0.84
C MET A 49 0.64 -2.44 -1.03
N ALA A 50 0.36 -2.98 -2.22
CA ALA A 50 0.61 -4.39 -2.52
C ALA A 50 2.09 -4.75 -2.34
N LEU A 51 3.01 -3.90 -2.81
CA LEU A 51 4.45 -4.10 -2.64
C LEU A 51 4.88 -3.97 -1.17
N ALA A 52 4.31 -3.01 -0.43
CA ALA A 52 4.55 -2.81 0.99
C ALA A 52 4.09 -4.02 1.81
N LEU A 53 2.91 -4.57 1.51
CA LEU A 53 2.41 -5.79 2.16
C LEU A 53 3.37 -6.96 1.96
N ALA A 54 3.85 -7.18 0.74
CA ALA A 54 4.85 -8.21 0.44
C ALA A 54 6.19 -8.00 1.19
N CYS A 55 6.56 -6.75 1.48
CA CYS A 55 7.73 -6.44 2.32
C CYS A 55 7.49 -6.73 3.81
N THR A 56 6.24 -6.76 4.25
CA THR A 56 5.85 -6.99 5.64
C THR A 56 5.44 -8.43 5.94
N THR A 57 5.63 -9.36 5.00
CA THR A 57 5.39 -10.79 5.23
C THR A 57 6.16 -11.29 6.45
N ASP A 58 5.48 -12.03 7.33
CA ASP A 58 6.02 -12.43 8.62
C ASP A 58 7.10 -13.50 8.47
N SER A 59 6.89 -14.46 7.55
CA SER A 59 7.93 -15.40 7.13
C SER A 59 9.05 -14.65 6.41
N PRO A 60 10.30 -14.75 6.90
CA PRO A 60 11.46 -14.21 6.19
C PRO A 60 11.67 -14.83 4.80
N GLU A 61 11.30 -16.09 4.62
CA GLU A 61 11.49 -16.84 3.37
C GLU A 61 10.47 -16.45 2.30
N GLU A 62 9.25 -16.07 2.70
CA GLU A 62 8.19 -15.60 1.80
C GLU A 62 8.26 -14.09 1.53
N ARG A 63 9.04 -13.35 2.32
CA ARG A 63 9.23 -11.91 2.15
C ARG A 63 10.02 -11.62 0.88
N ILE A 64 9.52 -10.67 0.09
CA ILE A 64 10.15 -10.27 -1.18
C ILE A 64 11.59 -9.75 -0.98
N ASP A 65 12.49 -10.06 -1.92
CA ASP A 65 13.87 -9.57 -1.90
C ASP A 65 13.92 -8.06 -2.22
N MET A 66 14.82 -7.33 -1.56
CA MET A 66 14.90 -5.88 -1.71
C MET A 66 15.29 -5.44 -3.14
N LYS A 67 15.97 -6.28 -3.92
CA LYS A 67 16.23 -6.02 -5.35
C LYS A 67 14.93 -6.06 -6.14
N ASP A 68 14.05 -6.99 -5.84
CA ASP A 68 12.74 -7.12 -6.49
C ASP A 68 11.81 -5.97 -6.07
N VAL A 69 11.92 -5.50 -4.83
CA VAL A 69 11.25 -4.25 -4.38
C VAL A 69 11.68 -3.07 -5.24
N VAL A 70 12.98 -2.90 -5.48
CA VAL A 70 13.51 -1.81 -6.33
C VAL A 70 12.98 -1.93 -7.77
N VAL A 71 12.88 -3.14 -8.31
CA VAL A 71 12.30 -3.39 -9.63
C VAL A 71 10.80 -3.02 -9.65
N GLY A 72 10.05 -3.43 -8.63
CA GLY A 72 8.63 -3.09 -8.46
C GLY A 72 8.39 -1.58 -8.39
N LEU A 73 9.15 -0.86 -7.56
CA LEU A 73 9.07 0.59 -7.46
C LEU A 73 9.40 1.30 -8.78
N LYS A 74 10.39 0.81 -9.53
CA LYS A 74 10.71 1.36 -10.86
C LYS A 74 9.55 1.15 -11.85
N LYS A 75 8.90 -0.01 -11.80
CA LYS A 75 7.74 -0.32 -12.64
C LYS A 75 6.55 0.59 -12.31
N ILE A 76 6.20 0.72 -11.02
CA ILE A 76 5.15 1.63 -10.54
C ILE A 76 5.42 3.05 -11.03
N ARG A 77 6.66 3.54 -10.90
CA ARG A 77 7.04 4.88 -11.39
C ARG A 77 6.84 5.03 -12.90
N ILE A 78 7.17 4.02 -13.70
CA ILE A 78 7.01 4.07 -15.16
C ILE A 78 5.54 4.10 -15.56
N GLU A 79 4.70 3.26 -14.93
CA GLU A 79 3.26 3.18 -15.19
C GLU A 79 2.51 4.50 -14.92
N LEU A 80 3.13 5.42 -14.17
CA LEU A 80 2.57 6.75 -13.83
C LEU A 80 3.14 7.90 -14.66
N LEU A 81 4.19 7.65 -15.44
CA LEU A 81 4.83 8.63 -16.31
C LEU A 81 4.39 8.49 -17.78
N ILE A 82 3.44 7.58 -18.04
CA ILE A 82 2.82 7.33 -19.35
C ILE A 82 1.42 7.95 -19.34
#